data_AF-A0A0S8BT18-F1
#
_entry.id   AF-A0A0S8BT18-F1
#
_cell.length_a   1.000
_cell.length_b   1.000
_cell.length_c   1.000
_cell.angle_alpha   90.00
_cell.angle_beta   90.00
_cell.angle_gamma   90.00
#
_symmetry.space_group_name_H-M   'P 1'
#
loop_
_entity.id
_entity.type
_entity.pdbx_description
1 polymer ?
#
loop_
_entity_poly.entity_id
_entity_poly.type
_entity_poly.pdbx_seq_one_letter_code
_entity_poly.pdbx_strand_id
1 'polypeptide(L)'
;MSHPRGVYRVFLLGLVLPSLSVSACASNEPPTVSGGGNGLPPTGTIRDGGSNDADGGADAGMDAAVDGGEPIGACNNQDDLAVIEDGTRLRDATRYCSFVFCAGLAGDGVFSRFSRCVTSCITMTVPELSSECAACYGNIESCGEEAFCRGRCQNNFCAPLCLECLNEAGCVSEFEACRGLPGSGCEL
;
A
#
# COMPACT_ATOMS: atom_id res chain seq x y z
N MET A 1 56.12 2.31 19.70
CA MET A 1 55.06 1.92 18.73
C MET A 1 53.90 2.88 18.90
N SER A 2 53.84 3.92 18.07
CA SER A 2 52.88 5.02 18.18
C SER A 2 51.80 4.85 17.11
N HIS A 3 50.54 4.77 17.52
CA HIS A 3 49.39 4.75 16.61
C HIS A 3 48.98 6.20 16.28
N PRO A 4 48.86 6.58 14.99
CA PRO A 4 48.32 7.89 14.62
C PRO A 4 46.79 7.88 14.78
N ARG A 5 46.25 8.89 15.48
CA ARG A 5 44.81 9.17 15.57
C ARG A 5 44.34 9.79 14.26
N GLY A 6 43.50 9.07 13.52
CA GLY A 6 42.82 9.56 12.32
C GLY A 6 41.79 10.63 12.68
N VAL A 7 41.91 11.80 12.06
CA VAL A 7 40.94 12.89 12.15
C VAL A 7 39.83 12.61 11.13
N TYR A 8 38.66 12.19 11.60
CA TYR A 8 37.48 12.04 10.75
C TYR A 8 36.91 13.43 10.45
N ARG A 9 37.09 13.90 9.21
CA ARG A 9 36.40 15.08 8.70
C ARG A 9 34.97 14.69 8.35
N VAL A 10 34.02 15.11 9.19
CA VAL A 10 32.59 15.06 8.87
C VAL A 10 32.33 16.05 7.74
N PHE A 11 32.13 15.54 6.52
CA PHE A 11 31.58 16.31 5.41
C PHE A 11 30.08 16.47 5.62
N LEU A 12 29.67 17.61 6.19
CA LEU A 12 28.30 18.09 6.12
C LEU A 12 28.02 18.47 4.65
N LEU A 13 27.49 17.53 3.88
CA LEU A 13 26.84 17.83 2.61
C LEU A 13 25.58 18.63 2.93
N GLY A 14 25.63 19.94 2.67
CA GLY A 14 24.49 20.84 2.79
C GLY A 14 23.38 20.40 1.84
N LEU A 15 22.36 19.77 2.39
CA LEU A 15 21.06 19.58 1.76
C LEU A 15 20.45 20.96 1.54
N VAL A 16 20.58 21.47 0.31
CA VAL A 16 19.80 22.61 -0.17
C VAL A 16 18.36 22.11 -0.30
N LEU A 17 17.56 22.35 0.73
CA LEU A 17 16.11 22.18 0.68
C LEU A 17 15.54 23.23 -0.30
N PRO A 18 14.97 22.84 -1.45
CA PRO A 18 14.19 23.79 -2.23
C PRO A 18 13.01 24.22 -1.37
N SER A 19 12.92 25.52 -1.10
CA SER A 19 11.78 26.16 -0.47
C SER A 19 10.55 25.98 -1.37
N LEU A 20 9.82 24.90 -1.13
CA LEU A 20 8.49 24.67 -1.69
C LEU A 20 7.56 25.74 -1.10
N SER A 21 7.22 26.72 -1.93
CA SER A 21 6.15 27.66 -1.66
C SER A 21 4.85 26.86 -1.49
N VAL A 22 4.38 26.72 -0.25
CA VAL A 22 3.07 26.17 0.06
C VAL A 22 2.04 27.19 -0.43
N SER A 23 1.61 27.04 -1.68
CA SER A 23 0.45 27.77 -2.18
C SER A 23 -0.77 27.17 -1.48
N ALA A 24 -1.41 27.95 -0.63
CA ALA A 24 -2.63 27.57 0.07
C ALA A 24 -3.69 27.12 -0.94
N CYS A 25 -4.05 25.84 -0.92
CA CYS A 25 -5.25 25.36 -1.59
C CYS A 25 -6.46 25.97 -0.87
N ALA A 26 -7.13 26.87 -1.57
CA ALA A 26 -8.44 27.38 -1.19
C ALA A 26 -9.41 26.20 -1.08
N SER A 27 -10.19 26.21 0.00
CA SER A 27 -11.25 25.26 0.32
C SER A 27 -12.27 25.20 -0.81
N ASN A 28 -12.30 24.10 -1.57
CA ASN A 28 -13.47 23.71 -2.34
C ASN A 28 -14.29 22.78 -1.45
N GLU A 29 -15.48 23.22 -1.05
CA GLU A 29 -16.47 22.37 -0.39
C GLU A 29 -16.83 21.18 -1.31
N PRO A 30 -16.92 19.95 -0.77
CA PRO A 30 -17.38 18.81 -1.56
C PRO A 30 -18.89 18.94 -1.86
N PRO A 31 -19.37 18.48 -3.03
CA PRO A 31 -20.80 18.40 -3.29
C PRO A 31 -21.44 17.33 -2.39
N THR A 32 -22.51 17.72 -1.70
CA THR A 32 -23.37 16.83 -0.93
C THR A 32 -24.01 15.77 -1.83
N VAL A 33 -23.57 14.51 -1.72
CA VAL A 33 -24.29 13.38 -2.32
C VAL A 33 -25.17 12.75 -1.24
N SER A 34 -26.44 13.12 -1.27
CA SER A 34 -27.51 12.44 -0.53
C SER A 34 -28.06 11.30 -1.40
N GLY A 35 -27.65 10.07 -1.11
CA GLY A 35 -28.15 8.86 -1.78
C GLY A 35 -28.43 7.77 -0.74
N GLY A 36 -29.67 7.72 -0.24
CA GLY A 36 -30.15 6.64 0.61
C GLY A 36 -30.45 5.39 -0.22
N GLY A 37 -29.91 4.25 0.21
CA GLY A 37 -30.21 2.94 -0.35
C GLY A 37 -30.31 1.90 0.75
N ASN A 38 -31.53 1.59 1.17
CA ASN A 38 -31.83 0.45 2.05
C ASN A 38 -31.83 -0.82 1.19
N GLY A 39 -30.67 -1.48 1.05
CA GLY A 39 -30.53 -2.77 0.36
C GLY A 39 -30.33 -3.91 1.37
N LEU A 40 -31.34 -4.77 1.51
CA LEU A 40 -31.27 -6.02 2.29
C LEU A 40 -30.14 -6.95 1.77
N PRO A 41 -29.56 -7.79 2.65
CA PRO A 41 -28.64 -8.85 2.22
C PRO A 41 -29.40 -10.00 1.53
N PRO A 42 -28.88 -10.57 0.41
CA PRO A 42 -29.35 -11.85 -0.07
C PRO A 42 -28.73 -12.98 0.76
N THR A 43 -29.59 -13.68 1.51
CA THR A 43 -29.34 -15.02 2.05
C THR A 43 -29.20 -16.01 0.90
N GLY A 44 -27.98 -16.45 0.59
CA GLY A 44 -27.67 -17.48 -0.40
C GLY A 44 -27.27 -18.80 0.25
N THR A 45 -28.04 -19.84 0.01
CA THR A 45 -27.90 -21.19 0.55
C THR A 45 -26.82 -22.03 -0.15
N ILE A 46 -26.21 -22.93 0.63
CA ILE A 46 -25.32 -24.05 0.27
C ILE A 46 -25.88 -24.86 -0.92
N ARG A 47 -25.01 -25.21 -1.88
CA ARG A 47 -25.24 -26.32 -2.82
C ARG A 47 -23.99 -27.18 -2.98
N ASP A 48 -24.14 -28.44 -2.56
CA ASP A 48 -23.30 -29.58 -2.89
C ASP A 48 -23.37 -29.97 -4.38
N GLY A 49 -22.24 -30.49 -4.89
CA GLY A 49 -22.21 -31.63 -5.82
C GLY A 49 -22.10 -31.33 -7.32
N GLY A 50 -21.05 -31.89 -7.95
CA GLY A 50 -21.04 -32.19 -9.39
C GLY A 50 -19.65 -32.25 -10.04
N SER A 51 -18.97 -33.39 -9.94
CA SER A 51 -17.89 -33.77 -10.87
C SER A 51 -18.45 -33.96 -12.27
N ASN A 52 -17.72 -33.50 -13.30
CA ASN A 52 -17.73 -34.08 -14.64
C ASN A 52 -16.35 -33.93 -15.28
N ASP A 53 -15.78 -35.06 -15.67
CA ASP A 53 -14.63 -35.17 -16.56
C ASP A 53 -14.98 -34.70 -17.97
N ALA A 54 -14.10 -33.91 -18.61
CA ALA A 54 -14.05 -33.79 -20.06
C ALA A 54 -12.65 -33.38 -20.54
N ASP A 55 -12.09 -34.20 -21.42
CA ASP A 55 -10.82 -34.08 -22.12
C ASP A 55 -10.75 -32.90 -23.10
N GLY A 56 -9.54 -32.35 -23.25
CA GLY A 56 -8.95 -31.99 -24.55
C GLY A 56 -9.19 -30.58 -25.10
N GLY A 57 -8.17 -29.73 -24.99
CA GLY A 57 -8.06 -28.49 -25.77
C GLY A 57 -6.82 -27.70 -25.42
N ALA A 58 -5.74 -27.86 -26.19
CA ALA A 58 -4.52 -27.08 -26.04
C ALA A 58 -4.65 -25.77 -26.84
N ASP A 59 -5.23 -24.75 -26.22
CA ASP A 59 -5.15 -23.38 -26.72
C ASP A 59 -4.20 -22.58 -25.82
N ALA A 60 -3.09 -22.11 -26.41
CA ALA A 60 -2.18 -21.16 -25.81
C ALA A 60 -2.80 -19.75 -25.86
N GLY A 61 -3.87 -19.55 -25.08
CA GLY A 61 -4.42 -18.25 -24.75
C GLY A 61 -3.96 -17.87 -23.36
N MET A 62 -3.14 -16.82 -23.22
CA MET A 62 -2.93 -16.17 -21.93
C MET A 62 -4.20 -15.38 -21.60
N ASP A 63 -5.28 -16.09 -21.30
CA ASP A 63 -6.48 -15.49 -20.75
C ASP A 63 -6.11 -15.06 -19.34
N ALA A 64 -6.01 -13.74 -19.18
CA ALA A 64 -5.92 -13.08 -17.89
C ALA A 64 -7.01 -13.67 -17.00
N ALA A 65 -6.60 -14.40 -15.97
CA ALA A 65 -7.48 -14.87 -14.93
C ALA A 65 -8.14 -13.66 -14.27
N VAL A 66 -9.31 -13.28 -14.76
CA VAL A 66 -10.29 -12.50 -14.04
C VAL A 66 -11.13 -13.52 -13.27
N ASP A 67 -10.52 -14.17 -12.28
CA ASP A 67 -11.24 -14.99 -11.32
C ASP A 67 -11.74 -14.05 -10.22
N GLY A 68 -13.06 -13.82 -10.21
CA GLY A 68 -13.78 -12.97 -9.28
C GLY A 68 -13.95 -13.59 -7.89
N GLY A 69 -12.91 -14.28 -7.39
CA GLY A 69 -12.88 -14.95 -6.09
C GLY A 69 -12.06 -14.18 -5.06
N GLU A 70 -12.75 -13.35 -4.28
CA GLU A 70 -12.38 -12.70 -3.00
C GLU A 70 -11.10 -11.83 -2.94
N PRO A 71 -11.20 -10.48 -2.89
CA PRO A 71 -10.10 -9.65 -2.41
C PRO A 71 -10.04 -9.68 -0.87
N ILE A 72 -9.80 -10.86 -0.28
CA ILE A 72 -9.48 -10.98 1.15
C ILE A 72 -7.99 -11.21 1.29
N GLY A 73 -7.27 -10.09 1.29
CA GLY A 73 -5.87 -9.96 1.66
C GLY A 73 -4.89 -10.88 0.96
N ALA A 74 -4.28 -10.35 -0.10
CA ALA A 74 -3.08 -10.91 -0.70
C ALA A 74 -1.96 -11.25 0.31
N CYS A 75 -2.02 -10.65 1.50
CA CYS A 75 -1.15 -10.85 2.66
C CYS A 75 -1.70 -11.85 3.69
N ASN A 76 -2.35 -12.95 3.26
CA ASN A 76 -2.99 -13.92 4.16
C ASN A 76 -2.34 -15.31 4.18
N ASN A 77 -1.35 -15.57 3.31
CA ASN A 77 -0.61 -16.83 3.32
C ASN A 77 0.38 -16.85 4.50
N GLN A 78 0.76 -18.05 4.92
CA GLN A 78 1.57 -18.23 6.12
C GLN A 78 2.95 -17.54 6.05
N ASP A 79 3.53 -17.44 4.86
CA ASP A 79 4.82 -16.80 4.64
C ASP A 79 4.72 -15.27 4.81
N ASP A 80 3.70 -14.65 4.22
CA ASP A 80 3.42 -13.21 4.39
C ASP A 80 3.13 -12.86 5.84
N LEU A 81 2.36 -13.70 6.55
CA LEU A 81 2.03 -13.47 7.95
C LEU A 81 3.27 -13.47 8.84
N ALA A 82 4.22 -14.37 8.61
CA ALA A 82 5.47 -14.39 9.38
C ALA A 82 6.28 -13.09 9.20
N VAL A 83 6.26 -12.51 7.99
CA VAL A 83 6.93 -11.23 7.69
C VAL A 83 6.17 -10.04 8.29
N ILE A 84 4.84 -10.07 8.27
CA ILE A 84 3.99 -9.02 8.82
C ILE A 84 4.05 -8.99 10.34
N GLU A 85 4.14 -10.15 11.00
CA GLU A 85 4.26 -10.26 12.46
C GLU A 85 5.58 -9.68 13.00
N ASP A 86 6.64 -9.62 12.18
CA ASP A 86 7.87 -8.88 12.50
C ASP A 86 7.65 -7.35 12.52
N GLY A 87 6.55 -6.86 11.93
CA GLY A 87 5.85 -5.59 12.16
C GLY A 87 6.55 -4.31 11.68
N THR A 88 7.87 -4.23 11.83
CA THR A 88 8.68 -3.05 11.53
C THR A 88 9.32 -3.13 10.15
N ARG A 89 9.81 -4.31 9.77
CA ARG A 89 10.54 -4.53 8.52
C ARG A 89 9.73 -4.18 7.28
N LEU A 90 8.47 -4.61 7.20
CA LEU A 90 7.63 -4.36 6.03
C LEU A 90 7.19 -2.89 5.95
N ARG A 91 6.83 -2.26 7.08
CA ARG A 91 6.46 -0.84 7.11
C ARG A 91 7.61 0.06 6.71
N ASP A 92 8.81 -0.21 7.24
CA ASP A 92 10.01 0.54 6.89
C ASP A 92 10.39 0.33 5.42
N ALA A 93 10.27 -0.89 4.90
CA ALA A 93 10.49 -1.19 3.48
C ALA A 93 9.49 -0.43 2.59
N THR A 94 8.19 -0.48 2.89
CA THR A 94 7.15 0.24 2.13
C THR A 94 7.43 1.74 2.11
N ARG A 95 7.71 2.35 3.27
CA ARG A 95 8.05 3.78 3.38
C ARG A 95 9.32 4.12 2.62
N TYR A 96 10.35 3.29 2.73
CA TYR A 96 11.61 3.48 2.01
C TYR A 96 11.40 3.41 0.50
N CYS A 97 10.63 2.43 0.03
CA CYS A 97 10.29 2.27 -1.38
C CYS A 97 9.47 3.44 -1.92
N SER A 98 8.41 3.84 -1.22
CA SER A 98 7.53 4.93 -1.67
C SER A 98 8.22 6.30 -1.60
N PHE A 99 9.04 6.52 -0.57
CA PHE A 99 9.66 7.82 -0.33
C PHE A 99 11.02 8.02 -1.01
N VAL A 100 11.89 7.02 -1.00
CA VAL A 100 13.25 7.16 -1.51
C VAL A 100 13.34 6.76 -2.97
N PHE A 101 12.68 5.66 -3.35
CA PHE A 101 12.78 5.13 -4.71
C PHE A 101 11.71 5.68 -5.66
N CYS A 102 10.45 5.72 -5.22
CA CYS A 102 9.33 5.98 -6.12
C CYS A 102 8.78 7.40 -6.06
N ALA A 103 9.31 8.27 -5.19
CA ALA A 103 8.78 9.62 -4.99
C ALA A 103 8.80 10.49 -6.25
N GLY A 104 9.75 10.28 -7.17
CA GLY A 104 9.79 11.00 -8.45
C GLY A 104 8.65 10.65 -9.42
N LEU A 105 7.87 9.60 -9.13
CA LEU A 105 6.70 9.18 -9.92
C LEU A 105 5.38 9.67 -9.28
N ALA A 106 5.44 10.29 -8.10
CA ALA A 106 4.30 10.90 -7.44
C ALA A 106 3.94 12.23 -8.13
N GLY A 107 2.66 12.45 -8.44
CA GLY A 107 2.16 13.72 -9.01
C GLY A 107 1.98 13.77 -10.54
N ASP A 108 2.44 12.78 -11.31
CA ASP A 108 2.25 12.77 -12.78
C ASP A 108 0.85 12.28 -13.23
N GLY A 109 -0.08 12.05 -12.27
CA GLY A 109 -1.37 11.40 -12.55
C GLY A 109 -1.24 9.95 -13.02
N VAL A 110 -0.06 9.35 -12.89
CA VAL A 110 0.22 7.97 -13.30
C VAL A 110 0.38 7.07 -12.07
N PHE A 111 -0.68 7.01 -11.26
CA PHE A 111 -0.79 6.19 -10.05
C PHE A 111 -0.38 4.73 -10.28
N SER A 112 -0.71 4.16 -11.44
CA SER A 112 -0.29 2.81 -11.82
C SER A 112 1.23 2.62 -11.95
N ARG A 113 2.00 3.65 -12.29
CA ARG A 113 3.47 3.60 -12.28
C ARG A 113 4.04 3.70 -10.88
N PHE A 114 3.44 4.55 -10.04
CA PHE A 114 3.83 4.67 -8.64
C PHE A 114 3.59 3.36 -7.88
N SER A 115 2.37 2.81 -7.96
CA SER A 115 2.04 1.49 -7.38
C SER A 115 3.01 0.41 -7.86
N ARG A 116 3.22 0.25 -9.18
CA ARG A 116 4.17 -0.74 -9.72
C ARG A 116 5.61 -0.55 -9.22
N CYS A 117 6.06 0.70 -9.10
CA CYS A 117 7.39 1.00 -8.57
C CYS A 117 7.50 0.55 -7.11
N VAL A 118 6.50 0.89 -6.28
CA VAL A 118 6.47 0.50 -4.87
C VAL A 118 6.43 -1.03 -4.74
N THR A 119 5.53 -1.70 -5.46
CA THR A 119 5.43 -3.17 -5.51
C THR A 119 6.78 -3.82 -5.84
N SER A 120 7.41 -3.39 -6.94
CA SER A 120 8.71 -3.95 -7.36
C SER A 120 9.80 -3.72 -6.32
N CYS A 121 9.81 -2.56 -5.67
CA CYS A 121 10.79 -2.26 -4.63
C CYS A 121 10.57 -3.09 -3.36
N ILE A 122 9.31 -3.31 -2.95
CA ILE A 122 8.97 -4.17 -1.80
C ILE A 122 9.40 -5.61 -2.08
N THR A 123 9.07 -6.17 -3.25
CA THR A 123 9.48 -7.54 -3.62
C THR A 123 11.00 -7.71 -3.61
N MET A 124 11.77 -6.66 -3.93
CA MET A 124 13.24 -6.70 -3.84
C MET A 124 13.78 -6.56 -2.41
N THR A 125 13.10 -5.77 -1.58
CA THR A 125 13.55 -5.45 -0.21
C THR A 125 13.11 -6.51 0.81
N VAL A 126 11.98 -7.15 0.53
CA VAL A 126 11.33 -8.16 1.37
C VAL A 126 11.00 -9.37 0.48
N PRO A 127 12.02 -10.12 0.02
CA PRO A 127 11.84 -11.23 -0.92
C PRO A 127 11.01 -12.39 -0.37
N GLU A 128 10.81 -12.44 0.95
CA GLU A 128 9.95 -13.41 1.62
C GLU A 128 8.45 -13.09 1.46
N LEU A 129 8.11 -11.87 1.02
CA LEU A 129 6.73 -11.45 0.76
C LEU A 129 6.27 -11.94 -0.62
N SER A 130 5.04 -12.41 -0.70
CA SER A 130 4.38 -12.73 -1.97
C SER A 130 4.28 -11.49 -2.85
N SER A 131 4.31 -11.69 -4.18
CA SER A 131 4.13 -10.61 -5.14
C SER A 131 2.77 -9.92 -5.00
N GLU A 132 1.77 -10.69 -4.63
CA GLU A 132 0.39 -10.27 -4.40
C GLU A 132 0.35 -9.36 -3.17
N CYS A 133 0.98 -9.75 -2.06
CA CYS A 133 1.02 -8.92 -0.85
C CYS A 133 1.82 -7.63 -1.11
N ALA A 134 2.95 -7.71 -1.82
CA ALA A 134 3.71 -6.54 -2.22
C ALA A 134 2.88 -5.59 -3.10
N ALA A 135 2.07 -6.14 -4.02
CA ALA A 135 1.17 -5.36 -4.87
C ALA A 135 0.08 -4.65 -4.06
N CYS A 136 -0.42 -5.31 -3.03
CA CYS A 136 -1.38 -4.76 -2.09
C CYS A 136 -0.83 -3.48 -1.40
N TYR A 137 0.39 -3.53 -0.88
CA TYR A 137 1.06 -2.36 -0.31
C TYR A 137 1.37 -1.27 -1.36
N GLY A 138 1.68 -1.65 -2.59
CA GLY A 138 1.85 -0.69 -3.70
C GLY A 138 0.58 0.10 -4.01
N ASN A 139 -0.59 -0.55 -4.00
CA ASN A 139 -1.88 0.10 -4.22
C ASN A 139 -2.25 1.03 -3.08
N ILE A 140 -2.04 0.58 -1.84
CA ILE A 140 -2.18 1.37 -0.62
C ILE A 140 -1.38 2.69 -0.69
N GLU A 141 -0.10 2.62 -1.02
CA GLU A 141 0.76 3.80 -1.09
C GLU A 141 0.30 4.72 -2.22
N SER A 142 -0.20 4.14 -3.32
CA SER A 142 -0.76 4.90 -4.43
C SER A 142 -2.05 5.63 -4.04
N CYS A 143 -2.96 5.00 -3.29
CA CYS A 143 -4.17 5.64 -2.78
C CYS A 143 -3.82 6.79 -1.83
N GLY A 144 -2.88 6.55 -0.89
CA GLY A 144 -2.40 7.55 0.04
C GLY A 144 -1.65 8.71 -0.63
N GLU A 145 -1.04 8.48 -1.80
CA GLU A 145 -0.48 9.54 -2.64
C GLU A 145 -1.58 10.36 -3.31
N GLU A 146 -2.51 9.70 -4.01
CA GLU A 146 -3.60 10.35 -4.75
C GLU A 146 -4.43 11.28 -3.85
N ALA A 147 -4.67 10.85 -2.61
CA ALA A 147 -5.38 11.62 -1.61
C ALA A 147 -4.51 12.62 -0.83
N PHE A 148 -3.22 12.76 -1.17
CA PHE A 148 -2.24 13.59 -0.46
C PHE A 148 -2.11 13.27 1.04
N CYS A 149 -2.47 12.06 1.46
CA CYS A 149 -2.39 11.60 2.85
C CYS A 149 -0.96 11.27 3.29
N ARG A 150 -0.07 11.00 2.34
CA ARG A 150 1.32 10.62 2.60
C ARG A 150 2.07 11.60 3.52
N GLY A 151 1.83 12.91 3.38
CA GLY A 151 2.44 13.92 4.25
C GLY A 151 2.04 13.78 5.72
N ARG A 152 0.79 13.38 5.98
CA ARG A 152 0.26 13.14 7.34
C ARG A 152 0.73 11.80 7.90
N CYS A 153 0.89 10.81 7.02
CA CYS A 153 1.31 9.46 7.36
C CYS A 153 2.83 9.28 7.49
N GLN A 154 3.63 10.27 7.05
CA GLN A 154 5.08 10.13 6.95
C GLN A 154 5.73 9.76 8.29
N ASN A 155 5.32 10.39 9.39
CA ASN A 155 5.99 10.19 10.68
C ASN A 155 5.43 9.02 11.48
N ASN A 156 4.13 8.77 11.36
CA ASN A 156 3.45 7.72 12.07
C ASN A 156 2.20 7.33 11.28
N PHE A 157 2.18 6.10 10.79
CA PHE A 157 1.04 5.55 10.06
C PHE A 157 -0.21 5.46 10.95
N CYS A 158 -0.02 5.31 12.25
CA CYS A 158 -1.07 5.28 13.26
C CYS A 158 -1.43 6.68 13.81
N ALA A 159 -0.88 7.78 13.25
CA ALA A 159 -1.29 9.10 13.68
C ALA A 159 -2.77 9.34 13.34
N PRO A 160 -3.58 9.90 14.25
CA PRO A 160 -5.00 10.16 13.99
C PRO A 160 -5.25 10.92 12.69
N LEU A 161 -4.43 11.93 12.39
CA LEU A 161 -4.54 12.72 11.15
C LEU A 161 -4.20 11.93 9.88
N CYS A 162 -3.36 10.90 9.97
CA CYS A 162 -3.10 9.98 8.86
C CYS A 162 -4.31 9.10 8.61
N LEU A 163 -4.83 8.47 9.68
CA LEU A 163 -5.96 7.55 9.58
C LEU A 163 -7.24 8.26 9.12
N GLU A 164 -7.50 9.46 9.64
CA GLU A 164 -8.61 10.31 9.20
C GLU A 164 -8.53 10.59 7.69
N CYS A 165 -7.35 11.00 7.20
CA CYS A 165 -7.14 11.27 5.79
C CYS A 165 -7.37 10.03 4.92
N LEU A 166 -6.77 8.90 5.29
CA LEU A 166 -6.95 7.63 4.55
C LEU A 166 -8.41 7.17 4.57
N ASN A 167 -9.14 7.42 5.66
CA ASN A 167 -10.53 7.05 5.79
C ASN A 167 -11.41 7.92 4.89
N GLU A 168 -11.22 9.24 4.91
CA GLU A 168 -11.92 10.18 4.02
C GLU A 168 -11.64 9.89 2.54
N ALA A 169 -10.43 9.46 2.23
CA ALA A 169 -10.01 9.06 0.89
C ALA A 169 -10.56 7.69 0.42
N GLY A 170 -11.17 6.91 1.32
CA GLY A 170 -11.59 5.54 1.01
C GLY A 170 -10.44 4.54 0.89
N CYS A 171 -9.21 4.91 1.29
CA CYS A 171 -8.05 4.01 1.26
C CYS A 171 -8.07 2.99 2.41
N VAL A 172 -8.85 3.22 3.47
CA VAL A 172 -8.85 2.35 4.67
C VAL A 172 -9.36 0.94 4.37
N SER A 173 -10.34 0.79 3.48
CA SER A 173 -10.83 -0.55 3.09
C SER A 173 -9.76 -1.36 2.35
N GLU A 174 -8.94 -0.70 1.52
CA GLU A 174 -7.77 -1.32 0.88
C GLU A 174 -6.70 -1.69 1.91
N PHE A 175 -6.50 -0.83 2.92
CA PHE A 175 -5.63 -1.08 4.07
C PHE A 175 -6.02 -2.31 4.89
N GLU A 176 -7.32 -2.44 5.19
CA GLU A 176 -7.87 -3.60 5.89
C GLU A 176 -7.74 -4.85 5.04
N ALA A 177 -8.00 -4.75 3.72
CA ALA A 177 -7.83 -5.85 2.80
C ALA A 177 -6.38 -6.35 2.81
N CYS A 178 -5.37 -5.48 2.73
CA CYS A 178 -3.95 -5.89 2.73
C CYS A 178 -3.38 -6.27 4.12
N ARG A 179 -4.21 -6.41 5.16
CA ARG A 179 -3.79 -6.62 6.57
C ARG A 179 -2.83 -5.54 7.11
N GLY A 180 -2.80 -4.34 6.50
CA GLY A 180 -1.87 -3.26 6.84
C GLY A 180 -2.25 -2.37 8.04
N LEU A 181 -3.51 -2.46 8.51
CA LEU A 181 -4.16 -1.84 9.70
C LEU A 181 -4.36 -0.31 9.71
N PRO A 182 -5.53 0.19 10.21
CA PRO A 182 -5.73 0.30 11.66
C PRO A 182 -7.01 -0.37 12.19
N GLY A 183 -6.88 -1.05 13.33
CA GLY A 183 -7.98 -1.61 14.11
C GLY A 183 -7.43 -2.22 15.40
N SER A 184 -6.41 -3.07 15.27
CA SER A 184 -5.59 -3.60 16.38
C SER A 184 -4.10 -3.20 16.32
N GLY A 185 -3.55 -2.93 15.12
CA GLY A 185 -2.10 -2.67 14.93
C GLY A 185 -1.64 -1.24 15.22
N CYS A 186 -2.58 -0.39 15.66
CA CYS A 186 -2.35 0.98 16.10
C CYS A 186 -2.80 1.18 17.56
N GLU A 187 -3.07 0.10 18.29
CA GLU A 187 -3.27 0.15 19.73
C GLU A 187 -1.95 0.60 20.38
N LEU A 188 -2.00 1.80 20.98
CA LEU A 188 -0.94 2.37 21.81
C LEU A 188 -1.00 1.80 23.22
#